data_AF-A0A5F8AHW3-F1
#
_entry.id   AF-A0A5F8AHW3-F1
#
_cell.length_a   1.000
_cell.length_b   1.000
_cell.length_c   1.000
_cell.angle_alpha   90.00
_cell.angle_beta   90.00
_cell.angle_gamma   90.00
#
_symmetry.space_group_name_H-M   'P 1'
#
loop_
_entity.id
_entity.type
_entity.pdbx_description
1 polymer ?
#
loop_
_entity_poly.entity_id
_entity_poly.type
_entity_poly.pdbx_seq_one_letter_code
_entity_poly.pdbx_strand_id
1 'polypeptide(L)'
;MAEKRHTADSEAQRLPDSFKDSPSKGLGPCGWILVAFSFLFTVITFPISIWMCIKIIKEYERAIIFRLGRILQGGAKGPGLFFILPCTDSFIKVDMRTISFDIPPQESTLDDATDAWGIKVERVEIKDVKLPVQLQRAMAAEAEASREARAKVIAAEGEMNASRALKEASMVITESPAALQPRYLQTLTTIAAEKNSTIVFPLPIDMLQGITGAKHGHLG
;
A
#
# COMPACT_ATOMS: atom_id res chain seq x y z
N MET A 1 -13.54 -3.01 -37.12
CA MET A 1 -13.54 -4.21 -36.25
C MET A 1 -12.46 -5.21 -36.68
N ALA A 2 -11.18 -4.80 -36.81
CA ALA A 2 -10.10 -5.75 -37.15
C ALA A 2 -8.66 -5.24 -36.92
N GLU A 3 -8.41 -4.23 -36.07
CA GLU A 3 -7.06 -3.62 -36.01
C GLU A 3 -6.68 -3.18 -34.59
N LYS A 4 -6.70 -4.11 -33.63
CA LYS A 4 -6.28 -3.85 -32.23
C LYS A 4 -5.58 -5.02 -31.53
N ARG A 5 -5.06 -6.01 -32.27
CA ARG A 5 -4.39 -7.19 -31.67
C ARG A 5 -2.86 -7.19 -31.74
N HIS A 6 -2.22 -6.28 -32.46
CA HIS A 6 -0.76 -6.36 -32.71
C HIS A 6 0.13 -5.53 -31.77
N THR A 7 -0.41 -4.66 -30.92
CA THR A 7 0.38 -3.73 -30.09
C THR A 7 0.44 -4.12 -28.60
N ALA A 8 0.01 -5.32 -28.23
CA ALA A 8 0.08 -5.82 -26.84
C ALA A 8 1.29 -6.74 -26.58
N ASP A 9 1.95 -7.23 -27.63
CA ASP A 9 3.09 -8.16 -27.52
C ASP A 9 4.47 -7.47 -27.47
N SER A 10 4.53 -6.14 -27.54
CA SER A 10 5.80 -5.41 -27.76
C SER A 10 6.54 -4.98 -26.49
N GLU A 11 5.96 -5.12 -25.29
CA GLU A 11 6.59 -4.76 -24.01
C GLU A 11 6.92 -5.95 -23.09
N ALA A 12 6.62 -7.19 -23.52
CA ALA A 12 6.97 -8.40 -22.76
C ALA A 12 8.39 -8.92 -23.05
N GLN A 13 9.18 -8.20 -23.86
CA GLN A 13 10.47 -8.68 -24.38
C GLN A 13 11.63 -7.74 -24.01
N ARG A 14 11.87 -7.57 -22.71
CA ARG A 14 13.19 -7.17 -22.17
C ARG A 14 13.60 -8.03 -20.98
N LEU A 15 13.35 -9.33 -21.06
CA LEU A 15 14.26 -10.27 -20.42
C LEU A 15 15.47 -10.40 -21.36
N PRO A 16 16.71 -10.32 -20.87
CA PRO A 16 17.88 -10.45 -21.72
C PRO A 16 17.79 -11.78 -22.50
N ASP A 17 17.82 -11.70 -23.83
CA ASP A 17 17.82 -12.83 -24.77
C ASP A 17 19.01 -13.80 -24.59
N SER A 18 19.87 -13.55 -23.60
CA SER A 18 21.01 -14.38 -23.20
C SER A 18 20.64 -15.75 -22.63
N PHE A 19 19.35 -16.06 -22.46
CA PHE A 19 18.90 -17.38 -22.00
C PHE A 19 18.48 -18.34 -23.12
N LYS A 20 18.48 -17.90 -24.38
CA LYS A 20 17.87 -18.68 -25.49
C LYS A 20 18.81 -19.53 -26.32
N ASP A 21 20.10 -19.58 -26.02
CA ASP A 21 21.03 -20.51 -26.68
C ASP A 21 21.77 -21.39 -25.68
N SER A 22 21.09 -22.44 -25.20
CA SER A 22 21.78 -23.66 -24.79
C SER A 22 21.45 -24.73 -25.83
N PRO A 23 22.38 -25.04 -26.76
CA PRO A 23 22.17 -26.12 -27.69
C PRO A 23 21.94 -27.39 -26.89
N SER A 24 20.88 -28.08 -27.28
CA SER A 24 20.44 -29.37 -26.81
C SER A 24 21.57 -30.41 -26.84
N LYS A 25 22.30 -30.51 -25.74
CA LYS A 25 22.84 -31.78 -25.25
C LYS A 25 22.58 -31.80 -23.74
N GLY A 26 21.82 -32.78 -23.27
CA GLY A 26 21.61 -33.03 -21.85
C GLY A 26 22.95 -33.18 -21.11
N LEU A 27 22.92 -33.39 -19.79
CA LEU A 27 24.15 -33.73 -19.07
C LEU A 27 24.91 -34.79 -19.89
N GLY A 28 26.17 -34.51 -20.25
CA GLY A 28 26.97 -35.50 -20.96
C GLY A 28 27.05 -36.79 -20.15
N PRO A 29 27.55 -37.89 -20.72
CA PRO A 29 27.72 -39.16 -19.99
C PRO A 29 28.50 -38.96 -18.68
N CYS A 30 29.50 -38.08 -18.70
CA CYS A 30 30.24 -37.67 -17.50
C CYS A 30 29.35 -37.01 -16.42
N GLY A 31 28.43 -36.14 -16.81
CA GLY A 31 27.48 -35.52 -15.87
C GLY A 31 26.51 -36.52 -15.25
N TRP A 32 26.02 -37.48 -16.04
CA TRP A 32 25.17 -38.56 -15.52
C TRP A 32 25.93 -39.49 -14.56
N ILE A 33 27.21 -39.76 -14.81
CA ILE A 33 28.07 -40.54 -13.92
C ILE A 33 28.25 -39.82 -12.58
N LEU A 34 28.52 -38.51 -12.59
CA LEU A 34 28.65 -37.71 -11.35
C LEU A 34 27.34 -37.66 -10.56
N VAL A 35 26.20 -37.49 -11.25
CA VAL A 35 24.87 -37.51 -10.59
C VAL A 35 24.60 -38.90 -10.00
N ALA A 36 24.86 -39.98 -10.74
CA ALA A 36 24.68 -41.35 -10.26
C ALA A 36 25.58 -41.65 -9.05
N PHE A 37 26.84 -41.23 -9.09
CA PHE A 37 27.79 -41.38 -7.99
C PHE A 37 27.38 -40.58 -6.75
N SER A 38 26.94 -39.33 -6.92
CA SER A 38 26.43 -38.51 -5.81
C SER A 38 25.15 -39.08 -5.18
N PHE A 39 24.26 -39.64 -6.00
CA PHE A 39 23.05 -40.31 -5.55
C PHE A 39 23.38 -41.59 -4.77
N LEU A 40 24.32 -42.40 -5.28
CA LEU A 40 24.82 -43.59 -4.58
C LEU A 40 25.42 -43.23 -3.21
N PHE A 41 26.25 -42.19 -3.13
CA PHE A 41 26.81 -41.70 -1.85
C PHE A 41 25.72 -41.20 -0.89
N THR A 42 24.68 -40.55 -1.41
CA THR A 42 23.52 -40.08 -0.63
C THR A 42 22.72 -41.26 -0.04
N VAL A 43 22.55 -42.34 -0.81
CA VAL A 43 21.86 -43.56 -0.38
C VAL A 43 22.69 -44.37 0.63
N ILE A 44 24.01 -44.42 0.46
CA ILE A 44 24.90 -45.10 1.43
C ILE A 44 24.90 -44.35 2.77
N THR A 45 24.80 -43.02 2.73
CA THR A 45 24.75 -42.15 3.93
C THR A 45 23.33 -41.83 4.39
N PHE A 46 22.32 -42.58 3.92
CA PHE A 46 20.89 -42.33 4.11
C PHE A 46 20.44 -41.92 5.52
N PRO A 47 20.87 -42.57 6.62
CA PRO A 47 20.40 -42.19 7.95
C PRO A 47 20.88 -40.79 8.40
N ILE A 48 22.00 -40.31 7.85
CA ILE A 48 22.60 -39.00 8.20
C ILE A 48 22.18 -37.94 7.18
N SER A 49 22.14 -38.30 5.90
CA SER A 49 21.87 -37.38 4.80
C SER A 49 20.42 -36.88 4.78
N ILE A 50 19.45 -37.73 5.14
CA ILE A 50 18.03 -37.37 5.08
C ILE A 50 17.69 -36.23 6.06
N TRP A 51 18.37 -36.17 7.21
CA TRP A 51 18.16 -35.11 8.19
C TRP A 51 18.77 -33.78 7.75
N MET A 52 19.81 -33.81 6.92
CA MET A 52 20.50 -32.62 6.41
C MET A 52 19.90 -32.08 5.09
N CYS A 53 19.25 -32.94 4.29
CA CYS A 53 18.68 -32.59 2.97
C CYS A 53 17.26 -31.99 3.04
N ILE A 54 16.53 -32.20 4.15
CA ILE A 54 15.18 -31.66 4.34
C ILE A 54 15.30 -30.23 4.87
N LYS A 55 15.22 -29.24 3.96
CA LYS A 55 15.10 -27.82 4.31
C LYS A 55 13.77 -27.26 3.79
N ILE A 56 13.00 -26.65 4.69
CA ILE A 56 11.70 -26.02 4.37
C ILE A 56 11.97 -24.62 3.79
N ILE A 57 11.44 -24.36 2.60
CA ILE A 57 11.50 -23.05 1.93
C ILE A 57 10.16 -22.33 2.17
N LYS A 58 10.24 -21.04 2.54
CA LYS A 58 9.06 -20.22 2.84
C LYS A 58 8.27 -19.94 1.57
N GLU A 59 6.96 -19.72 1.70
CA GLU A 59 6.04 -19.57 0.58
C GLU A 59 6.37 -18.40 -0.37
N TYR A 60 7.04 -17.38 0.16
CA TYR A 60 7.38 -16.14 -0.55
C TYR A 60 8.77 -16.17 -1.24
N GLU A 61 9.53 -17.26 -1.09
CA GLU A 61 10.84 -17.45 -1.71
C GLU A 61 10.72 -18.49 -2.84
N ARG A 62 11.11 -18.15 -4.08
CA ARG A 62 11.33 -19.15 -5.13
C ARG A 62 12.78 -19.57 -5.16
N ALA A 63 13.04 -20.87 -5.13
CA ALA A 63 14.38 -21.42 -5.27
C ALA A 63 14.66 -21.82 -6.72
N ILE A 64 15.74 -21.29 -7.28
CA ILE A 64 16.29 -21.71 -8.56
C ILE A 64 17.44 -22.68 -8.27
N ILE A 65 17.30 -23.92 -8.75
CA ILE A 65 18.29 -24.98 -8.54
C ILE A 65 19.18 -25.07 -9.78
N PHE A 66 20.48 -24.84 -9.58
CA PHE A 66 21.53 -25.00 -10.57
C PHE A 66 22.22 -26.34 -10.34
N ARG A 67 22.16 -27.22 -11.33
CA ARG A 67 22.84 -28.51 -11.32
C ARG A 67 24.10 -28.41 -12.18
N LEU A 68 25.28 -28.51 -11.57
CA LEU A 68 26.57 -28.34 -12.27
C LEU A 68 26.63 -27.06 -13.14
N GLY A 69 26.10 -25.95 -12.62
CA GLY A 69 26.08 -24.66 -13.32
C GLY A 69 25.04 -24.53 -14.44
N ARG A 70 24.23 -25.56 -14.70
CA ARG A 70 23.10 -25.50 -15.66
C ARG A 70 21.77 -25.42 -14.92
N ILE A 71 20.85 -24.64 -15.47
CA ILE A 71 19.47 -24.55 -14.98
C ILE A 71 18.75 -25.88 -15.20
N LEU A 72 18.14 -26.40 -14.15
CA LEU A 72 17.33 -27.62 -14.26
C LEU A 72 16.06 -27.31 -15.09
N GLN A 73 15.75 -28.16 -16.08
CA GLN A 73 14.61 -27.98 -17.00
C GLN A 73 13.23 -27.84 -16.33
N GLY A 74 13.14 -28.14 -15.02
CA GLY A 74 11.91 -27.97 -14.23
C GLY A 74 11.62 -26.53 -13.75
N GLY A 75 12.48 -25.55 -14.08
CA GLY A 75 12.25 -24.13 -13.77
C GLY A 75 12.33 -23.79 -12.27
N ALA A 76 11.89 -22.59 -11.91
CA ALA A 76 11.79 -22.14 -10.52
C ALA A 76 10.70 -22.93 -9.80
N LYS A 77 11.07 -23.79 -8.85
CA LYS A 77 10.11 -24.61 -8.12
C LYS A 77 9.37 -23.75 -7.08
N GLY A 78 8.06 -24.00 -6.96
CA GLY A 78 7.14 -23.27 -6.08
C GLY A 78 7.39 -23.53 -4.59
N PRO A 79 6.47 -23.19 -3.69
CA PRO A 79 6.62 -23.46 -2.26
C PRO A 79 6.44 -24.95 -1.94
N GLY A 80 7.28 -25.52 -1.07
CA GLY A 80 7.24 -26.95 -0.75
C GLY A 80 8.54 -27.49 -0.17
N LEU A 81 8.53 -28.78 0.16
CA LEU A 81 9.74 -29.50 0.56
C LEU A 81 10.57 -29.83 -0.69
N PHE A 82 11.80 -29.32 -0.77
CA PHE A 82 12.72 -29.64 -1.86
C PHE A 82 13.89 -30.47 -1.37
N PHE A 83 14.16 -31.57 -2.06
CA PHE A 83 15.35 -32.38 -1.85
C PHE A 83 16.50 -31.83 -2.71
N ILE A 84 17.57 -31.37 -2.07
CA ILE A 84 18.74 -30.77 -2.72
C ILE A 84 19.92 -31.72 -2.52
N LEU A 85 20.58 -32.14 -3.61
CA LEU A 85 21.78 -32.99 -3.48
C LEU A 85 22.98 -32.16 -3.02
N PRO A 86 23.61 -32.51 -1.87
CA PRO A 86 24.63 -31.67 -1.23
C PRO A 86 25.91 -31.46 -2.05
N CYS A 87 26.20 -32.31 -3.03
CA CYS A 87 27.45 -32.25 -3.81
C CYS A 87 27.29 -31.66 -5.23
N THR A 88 26.07 -31.49 -5.74
CA THR A 88 25.85 -31.23 -7.17
C THR A 88 24.84 -30.11 -7.43
N ASP A 89 23.98 -29.81 -6.45
CA ASP A 89 22.92 -28.84 -6.58
C ASP A 89 23.28 -27.57 -5.79
N SER A 90 23.38 -26.43 -6.47
CA SER A 90 23.46 -25.10 -5.86
C SER A 90 22.09 -24.44 -5.94
N PHE A 91 21.62 -23.78 -4.87
CA PHE A 91 20.32 -23.12 -4.86
C PHE A 91 20.46 -21.62 -4.64
N ILE A 92 19.71 -20.83 -5.41
CA ILE A 92 19.58 -19.38 -5.22
C ILE A 92 18.13 -19.10 -4.86
N LYS A 93 17.93 -18.39 -3.74
CA LYS A 93 16.61 -17.96 -3.29
C LYS A 93 16.30 -16.58 -3.87
N VAL A 94 15.18 -16.46 -4.54
CA VAL A 94 14.69 -15.20 -5.13
C VAL A 94 13.37 -14.84 -4.47
N ASP A 95 13.30 -13.65 -3.87
CA ASP A 95 12.05 -13.10 -3.34
C ASP A 95 11.13 -12.72 -4.51
N MET A 96 9.86 -13.10 -4.41
CA MET A 96 8.85 -12.81 -5.45
C MET A 96 8.20 -11.43 -5.28
N ARG A 97 8.52 -10.69 -4.23
CA ARG A 97 7.92 -9.37 -3.96
C ARG A 97 8.36 -8.32 -4.98
N THR A 98 7.44 -7.40 -5.29
CA THR A 98 7.73 -6.20 -6.10
C THR A 98 8.71 -5.30 -5.35
N ILE A 99 9.88 -5.04 -5.94
CA ILE A 99 10.80 -4.02 -5.47
C ILE A 99 10.54 -2.72 -6.24
N SER A 100 10.38 -1.60 -5.52
CA SER A 100 10.37 -0.27 -6.12
C SER A 100 11.82 0.21 -6.21
N PHE A 101 12.34 0.32 -7.43
CA PHE A 101 13.61 1.00 -7.68
C PHE A 101 13.33 2.48 -7.88
N ASP A 102 13.92 3.32 -7.04
CA ASP A 102 13.89 4.77 -7.23
C ASP A 102 14.82 5.12 -8.40
N ILE A 103 14.27 5.79 -9.42
CA ILE A 103 15.02 6.23 -10.60
C ILE A 103 15.91 7.40 -10.17
N PRO A 104 17.24 7.30 -10.31
CA PRO A 104 18.13 8.39 -9.94
C PRO A 104 17.91 9.62 -10.84
N PRO A 105 18.26 10.82 -10.37
CA PRO A 105 18.20 12.04 -11.17
C PRO A 105 19.08 11.90 -12.42
N GLN A 106 18.50 12.16 -13.60
CA GLN A 106 19.13 11.92 -14.90
C GLN A 106 20.09 13.02 -15.37
N GLU A 107 20.19 14.12 -14.61
CA GLU A 107 21.01 15.30 -14.94
C GLU A 107 22.48 14.94 -15.15
N SER A 108 23.10 14.22 -14.19
CA SER A 108 24.52 13.88 -14.26
C SER A 108 24.86 12.95 -15.43
N THR A 109 23.99 11.99 -15.73
CA THR A 109 24.21 11.06 -16.85
C THR A 109 24.06 11.72 -18.23
N LEU A 110 23.27 12.79 -18.32
CA LEU A 110 23.03 13.49 -19.57
C LEU A 110 24.12 14.53 -19.84
N ASP A 111 24.54 15.26 -18.81
CA ASP A 111 25.63 16.24 -18.87
C ASP A 111 26.93 15.58 -19.37
N ASP A 112 27.31 14.44 -18.79
CA ASP A 112 28.49 13.66 -19.19
C ASP A 112 28.48 13.29 -20.69
N ALA A 113 27.29 13.04 -21.25
CA ALA A 113 27.12 12.67 -22.65
C ALA A 113 27.13 13.89 -23.60
N THR A 114 26.61 15.04 -23.16
CA THR A 114 26.51 16.26 -23.97
C THR A 114 27.76 17.14 -23.94
N ASP A 115 28.62 16.96 -22.94
CA ASP A 115 29.91 17.65 -22.84
C ASP A 115 30.82 17.39 -24.05
N ALA A 116 30.77 16.17 -24.61
CA ALA A 116 31.51 15.82 -25.83
C ALA A 116 31.07 16.63 -27.07
N TRP A 117 29.86 17.19 -27.06
CA TRP A 117 29.31 18.04 -28.12
C TRP A 117 29.41 19.54 -27.79
N GLY A 118 29.95 19.90 -26.62
CA GLY A 118 30.07 21.29 -26.17
C GLY A 118 28.72 21.93 -25.82
N ILE A 119 27.71 21.11 -25.50
CA ILE A 119 26.36 21.57 -25.15
C ILE A 119 26.16 21.36 -23.66
N LYS A 120 25.76 22.42 -22.95
CA LYS A 120 25.43 22.35 -21.53
C LYS A 120 23.93 22.22 -21.34
N VAL A 121 23.47 21.19 -20.64
CA VAL A 121 22.05 20.99 -20.32
C VAL A 121 21.74 21.73 -19.02
N GLU A 122 20.74 22.61 -19.04
CA GLU A 122 20.39 23.44 -17.86
C GLU A 122 19.32 22.79 -16.98
N ARG A 123 18.40 22.03 -17.57
CA ARG A 123 17.29 21.40 -16.85
C ARG A 123 16.74 20.22 -17.63
N VAL A 124 16.52 19.11 -16.92
CA VAL A 124 15.87 17.91 -17.45
C VAL A 124 14.48 17.79 -16.81
N GLU A 125 13.44 17.84 -17.65
CA GLU A 125 12.06 17.64 -17.22
C GLU A 125 11.51 16.35 -17.85
N ILE A 126 10.84 15.54 -17.04
CA ILE A 126 10.15 14.35 -17.55
C ILE A 126 8.85 14.81 -18.21
N LYS A 127 8.74 14.59 -19.52
CA LYS A 127 7.55 14.97 -20.28
C LYS A 127 6.38 14.02 -20.06
N ASP A 128 6.58 12.72 -20.26
CA ASP A 128 5.53 11.70 -20.12
C ASP A 128 6.11 10.34 -19.69
N VAL A 129 5.45 9.68 -18.74
CA VAL A 129 5.73 8.29 -18.36
C VAL A 129 4.50 7.45 -18.67
N LYS A 130 4.67 6.42 -19.51
CA LYS A 130 3.59 5.48 -19.84
C LYS A 130 3.60 4.33 -18.83
N LEU A 131 2.57 4.26 -18.02
CA LEU A 131 2.32 3.14 -17.12
C LEU A 131 1.34 2.16 -17.78
N PRO A 132 1.55 0.84 -17.66
CA PRO A 132 0.59 -0.13 -18.15
C PRO A 132 -0.75 0.04 -17.41
N VAL A 133 -1.86 -0.07 -18.16
CA VAL A 133 -3.22 0.24 -17.67
C VAL A 133 -3.62 -0.55 -16.43
N GLN A 134 -3.08 -1.77 -16.25
CA GLN A 134 -3.33 -2.60 -15.07
C GLN A 134 -2.74 -1.97 -13.80
N LEU A 135 -1.50 -1.47 -13.87
CA LEU A 135 -0.83 -0.84 -12.73
C LEU A 135 -1.47 0.51 -12.39
N GLN A 136 -1.82 1.31 -13.40
CA GLN A 136 -2.48 2.60 -13.19
C GLN A 136 -3.83 2.44 -12.44
N ARG A 137 -4.60 1.41 -12.78
CA ARG A 137 -5.87 1.09 -12.10
C ARG A 137 -5.66 0.60 -10.67
N ALA A 138 -4.69 -0.28 -10.44
CA ALA A 138 -4.37 -0.78 -9.11
C ALA A 138 -3.90 0.36 -8.18
N MET A 139 -3.02 1.22 -8.68
CA MET A 139 -2.54 2.39 -7.96
C MET A 139 -3.66 3.39 -7.67
N ALA A 140 -4.56 3.64 -8.63
CA ALA A 140 -5.71 4.50 -8.40
C ALA A 140 -6.64 3.94 -7.30
N ALA A 141 -6.94 2.64 -7.34
CA ALA A 141 -7.78 1.99 -6.34
C ALA A 141 -7.14 2.00 -4.94
N GLU A 142 -5.84 1.74 -4.83
CA GLU A 142 -5.10 1.82 -3.57
C GLU A 142 -5.07 3.26 -3.03
N ALA A 143 -4.82 4.24 -3.89
CA ALA A 143 -4.79 5.65 -3.51
C ALA A 143 -6.17 6.15 -3.05
N GLU A 144 -7.26 5.70 -3.69
CA GLU A 144 -8.63 6.01 -3.30
C GLU A 144 -8.96 5.41 -1.93
N ALA A 145 -8.66 4.13 -1.70
CA ALA A 145 -8.88 3.47 -0.41
C ALA A 145 -8.10 4.15 0.73
N SER A 146 -6.85 4.52 0.49
CA SER A 146 -6.02 5.29 1.43
C SER A 146 -6.62 6.65 1.76
N ARG A 147 -7.11 7.39 0.75
CA ARG A 147 -7.74 8.70 0.94
C ARG A 147 -9.02 8.59 1.75
N GLU A 148 -9.90 7.64 1.42
CA GLU A 148 -11.15 7.45 2.16
C GLU A 148 -10.90 7.04 3.61
N ALA A 149 -9.96 6.12 3.85
CA ALA A 149 -9.60 5.71 5.20
C ALA A 149 -9.08 6.89 6.03
N ARG A 150 -8.16 7.69 5.46
CA ARG A 150 -7.64 8.90 6.11
C ARG A 150 -8.73 9.94 6.36
N ALA A 151 -9.63 10.15 5.40
CA ALA A 151 -10.73 11.09 5.55
C ALA A 151 -11.67 10.69 6.70
N LYS A 152 -11.98 9.39 6.86
CA LYS A 152 -12.80 8.90 7.97
C LYS A 152 -12.14 9.12 9.33
N VAL A 153 -10.83 8.89 9.43
CA VAL A 153 -10.07 9.15 10.68
C VAL A 153 -10.11 10.64 11.01
N ILE A 154 -9.81 11.50 10.04
CA ILE A 154 -9.83 12.96 10.23
C ILE A 154 -11.23 13.46 10.61
N ALA A 155 -12.28 12.91 10.00
CA ALA A 155 -13.66 13.27 10.35
C ALA A 155 -14.01 12.87 11.78
N ALA A 156 -13.69 11.63 12.19
CA ALA A 156 -13.93 11.16 13.56
C ALA A 156 -13.13 11.95 14.60
N GLU A 157 -11.87 12.26 14.31
CA GLU A 157 -11.02 13.09 15.17
C GLU A 157 -11.53 14.54 15.24
N GLY A 158 -11.96 15.09 14.11
CA GLY A 158 -12.62 16.40 14.03
C GLY A 158 -13.88 16.46 14.88
N GLU A 159 -14.72 15.43 14.85
CA GLU A 159 -15.94 15.35 15.65
C GLU A 159 -15.64 15.24 17.15
N MET A 160 -14.62 14.46 17.54
CA MET A 160 -14.18 14.37 18.93
C MET A 160 -13.63 15.71 19.45
N ASN A 161 -12.82 16.39 18.64
CA ASN A 161 -12.28 17.72 18.98
C ASN A 161 -13.39 18.77 19.12
N ALA A 162 -14.37 18.75 18.22
CA ALA A 162 -15.55 19.61 18.32
C ALA A 162 -16.36 19.32 19.60
N SER A 163 -16.57 18.04 19.92
CA SER A 163 -17.28 17.62 21.14
C SER A 163 -16.56 18.07 22.42
N ARG A 164 -15.21 18.02 22.42
CA ARG A 164 -14.40 18.51 23.54
C ARG A 164 -14.56 20.02 23.72
N ALA A 165 -14.45 20.79 22.63
CA ALA A 165 -14.66 22.23 22.67
C ALA A 165 -16.07 22.61 23.13
N LEU A 166 -17.10 21.87 22.69
CA LEU A 166 -18.48 22.07 23.15
C LEU A 166 -18.65 21.75 24.64
N LYS A 167 -18.01 20.71 25.15
CA LYS A 167 -18.00 20.38 26.59
C LYS A 167 -17.37 21.51 27.39
N GLU A 168 -16.21 22.01 26.97
CA GLU A 168 -15.53 23.13 27.62
C GLU A 168 -16.41 24.39 27.63
N ALA A 169 -17.00 24.75 26.48
CA ALA A 169 -17.94 25.85 26.39
C ALA A 169 -19.17 25.65 27.31
N SER A 170 -19.69 24.43 27.43
CA SER A 170 -20.79 24.12 28.34
C SER A 170 -20.43 24.28 29.81
N MET A 171 -19.20 23.94 30.22
CA MET A 171 -18.74 24.15 31.59
C MET A 171 -18.66 25.65 31.89
N VAL A 172 -18.06 26.44 30.99
CA VAL A 172 -17.96 27.90 31.14
C VAL A 172 -19.34 28.58 31.20
N ILE A 173 -20.31 28.10 30.42
CA ILE A 173 -21.70 28.61 30.47
C ILE A 173 -22.38 28.28 31.80
N THR A 174 -22.12 27.09 32.35
CA THR A 174 -22.63 26.71 33.68
C THR A 174 -22.06 27.63 34.77
N GLU A 175 -20.78 28.00 34.66
CA GLU A 175 -20.12 28.93 35.59
C GLU A 175 -20.66 30.37 35.45
N SER A 176 -20.99 30.81 34.23
CA SER A 176 -21.53 32.15 33.96
C SER A 176 -22.86 32.10 33.20
N PRO A 177 -24.00 31.99 33.91
CA PRO A 177 -25.33 31.95 33.27
C PRO A 177 -25.68 33.24 32.51
N ALA A 178 -24.99 34.36 32.79
CA ALA A 178 -25.15 35.61 32.05
C ALA A 178 -24.74 35.50 30.56
N ALA A 179 -23.90 34.53 30.19
CA ALA A 179 -23.47 34.30 28.81
C ALA A 179 -24.54 33.66 27.91
N LEU A 180 -25.63 33.12 28.47
CA LEU A 180 -26.70 32.48 27.71
C LEU A 180 -27.51 33.47 26.87
N GLN A 181 -27.67 34.71 27.37
CA GLN A 181 -28.50 35.71 26.73
C GLN A 181 -27.95 36.21 25.37
N PRO A 182 -26.67 36.59 25.23
CA PRO A 182 -26.12 36.94 23.92
C PRO A 182 -26.12 35.76 22.95
N ARG A 183 -25.91 34.53 23.43
CA ARG A 183 -26.01 33.32 22.60
C ARG A 183 -27.43 33.09 22.11
N TYR A 184 -28.44 33.26 22.97
CA TYR A 184 -29.86 33.20 22.60
C TYR A 184 -30.21 34.21 21.50
N LEU A 185 -29.76 35.47 21.64
CA LEU A 185 -29.95 36.50 20.63
C LEU A 185 -29.27 36.13 19.30
N GLN A 186 -28.07 35.54 19.33
CA GLN A 186 -27.37 35.12 18.13
C GLN A 186 -28.06 33.93 17.43
N THR A 187 -28.64 33.00 18.18
CA THR A 187 -29.46 31.93 17.62
C THR A 187 -30.72 32.51 16.98
N LEU A 188 -31.36 33.50 17.62
CA LEU A 188 -32.53 34.19 17.06
C LEU A 188 -32.22 34.95 15.78
N THR A 189 -31.06 35.61 15.68
CA THR A 189 -30.66 36.30 14.44
C THR A 189 -30.34 35.32 13.32
N THR A 190 -29.73 34.17 13.63
CA THR A 190 -29.46 33.09 12.65
C THR A 190 -30.77 32.48 12.13
N ILE A 191 -31.73 32.20 13.01
CA ILE A 191 -33.06 31.67 12.64
C ILE A 191 -33.87 32.72 11.86
N ALA A 192 -33.82 33.99 12.24
CA ALA A 192 -34.47 35.07 11.51
C ALA A 192 -33.88 35.27 10.10
N ALA A 193 -32.60 34.96 9.90
CA ALA A 193 -31.94 35.04 8.60
C ALA A 193 -32.34 33.89 7.64
N GLU A 194 -32.68 32.70 8.15
CA GLU A 194 -33.04 31.51 7.36
C GLU A 194 -34.43 31.55 6.68
N LYS A 195 -35.14 32.69 6.67
CA LYS A 195 -36.45 32.88 6.00
C LYS A 195 -37.57 31.91 6.44
N ASN A 196 -37.61 31.48 7.71
CA ASN A 196 -38.78 30.80 8.28
C ASN A 196 -39.63 31.76 9.12
N SER A 197 -40.90 32.01 8.73
CA SER A 197 -41.74 33.09 9.27
C SER A 197 -42.40 32.79 10.63
N THR A 198 -42.03 31.70 11.30
CA THR A 198 -42.62 31.29 12.59
C THR A 198 -41.57 31.36 13.68
N ILE A 199 -41.51 32.49 14.39
CA ILE A 199 -40.61 32.71 15.51
C ILE A 199 -41.26 32.10 16.76
N VAL A 200 -40.86 30.88 17.12
CA VAL A 200 -41.28 30.24 18.38
C VAL A 200 -40.38 30.76 19.49
N PHE A 201 -40.95 31.58 20.38
CA PHE A 201 -40.26 32.06 21.58
C PHE A 201 -40.46 31.05 22.72
N PRO A 202 -39.42 30.30 23.14
CA PRO A 202 -39.50 29.53 24.36
C PRO A 202 -39.49 30.50 25.55
N LEU A 203 -40.64 30.72 26.17
CA LEU A 203 -40.73 31.52 27.39
C LEU A 203 -40.13 30.74 28.57
N PRO A 204 -39.21 31.34 29.36
CA PRO A 204 -38.66 30.72 30.55
C PRO A 204 -39.77 30.41 31.56
N ILE A 205 -39.73 29.21 32.16
CA ILE A 205 -40.71 28.76 33.17
C ILE A 205 -40.70 29.68 34.40
N ASP A 206 -39.59 30.37 34.66
CA ASP A 206 -39.44 31.35 35.74
C ASP A 206 -40.40 32.55 35.59
N MET A 207 -40.70 32.98 34.36
CA MET A 207 -41.71 34.03 34.12
C MET A 207 -43.14 33.52 34.35
N LEU A 208 -43.41 32.23 34.10
CA LEU A 208 -44.71 31.62 34.39
C LEU A 208 -44.93 31.47 35.91
N GLN A 209 -43.89 31.14 36.68
CA GLN A 209 -43.99 31.00 38.14
C GLN A 209 -44.31 32.32 38.85
N GLY A 210 -43.84 33.47 38.35
CA GLY A 210 -44.19 34.79 38.88
C GLY A 210 -45.69 35.13 38.76
N ILE A 211 -46.38 34.56 37.77
CA ILE A 211 -47.82 34.77 37.55
C ILE A 211 -48.68 33.81 38.40
N THR A 212 -48.21 32.58 38.64
CA THR A 212 -48.93 31.61 39.49
C THR A 212 -48.65 31.73 40.99
N GLY A 213 -47.49 32.30 41.37
CA GLY A 213 -47.09 32.51 42.77
C GLY A 213 -47.75 33.70 43.47
N ALA A 214 -48.32 34.65 42.72
CA ALA A 214 -48.97 35.85 43.29
C ALA A 214 -50.37 35.59 43.90
N LYS A 215 -50.89 34.36 43.87
CA LYS A 215 -52.24 34.01 44.34
C LYS A 215 -52.34 33.35 45.73
N HIS A 216 -51.25 33.20 46.50
CA HIS A 216 -51.28 32.51 47.81
C HIS A 216 -50.81 33.33 49.02
N GLY A 217 -50.77 34.66 48.93
CA GLY A 217 -50.29 35.52 50.03
C GLY A 217 -51.29 36.60 50.46
N HIS A 218 -52.55 36.26 50.74
CA HIS A 218 -53.46 37.15 51.47
C HIS A 218 -54.67 36.38 52.02
N LEU A 219 -54.53 35.75 53.20
CA LEU A 219 -55.58 35.41 54.20
C LEU A 219 -55.01 34.39 55.19
N GLY A 220 -54.78 34.82 56.44
CA GLY A 220 -54.36 33.97 57.56
C GLY A 220 -53.19 34.56 58.32
#